data_AF-A0A381QL89-F1
#
_entry.id   AF-A0A381QL89-F1
#
_cell.length_a   1.000
_cell.length_b   1.000
_cell.length_c   1.000
_cell.angle_alpha   90.00
_cell.angle_beta   90.00
_cell.angle_gamma   90.00
#
_symmetry.space_group_name_H-M   'P 1'
#
loop_
_entity.id
_entity.type
_entity.pdbx_description
1 polymer ?
#
loop_
_entity_poly.entity_id
_entity_poly.type
_entity_poly.pdbx_seq_one_letter_code
_entity_poly.pdbx_strand_id
1 'polypeptide(L)'
;NYDYHVHYAFSLIQTGALKQARIELNKLNHKLTELGPRHRKLYTAYLNYLWGHYFFLKGQDEKAMGFLQKCIELYHAELDAFLGNAHLLQGMILDKRKDRMGAVISYNKCIELDNHTQAILLAKQYLNEPFQG
;
A
#
# COMPACT_ATOMS: atom_id res chain seq x y z
N ASN A 1 5.12 -21.22 -0.22
CA ASN A 1 5.40 -20.12 -1.16
C ASN A 1 4.93 -18.80 -0.52
N TYR A 2 5.85 -17.87 -0.19
CA TYR A 2 5.50 -16.61 0.48
C TYR A 2 4.69 -15.69 -0.44
N ASP A 3 5.07 -15.64 -1.71
CA ASP A 3 4.45 -14.82 -2.76
C ASP A 3 2.94 -15.08 -2.91
N TYR A 4 2.57 -16.37 -2.97
CA TYR A 4 1.17 -16.80 -2.98
C TYR A 4 0.37 -16.21 -1.82
N HIS A 5 0.95 -16.22 -0.61
CA HIS A 5 0.27 -15.70 0.58
C HIS A 5 0.14 -14.17 0.56
N VAL A 6 1.08 -13.45 -0.08
CA VAL A 6 0.97 -12.01 -0.33
C VAL A 6 -0.24 -11.72 -1.22
N HIS A 7 -0.36 -12.41 -2.36
CA HIS A 7 -1.49 -12.23 -3.27
C HIS A 7 -2.83 -12.67 -2.67
N TYR A 8 -2.83 -13.73 -1.85
CA TYR A 8 -4.01 -14.15 -1.11
C TYR A 8 -4.44 -13.12 -0.06
N ALA A 9 -3.50 -12.58 0.73
CA ALA A 9 -3.81 -11.50 1.66
C ALA A 9 -4.34 -10.25 0.92
N PHE A 10 -3.75 -9.90 -0.22
CA PHE A 10 -4.21 -8.80 -1.06
C PHE A 10 -5.66 -9.00 -1.53
N SER A 11 -6.02 -10.19 -2.02
CA SER A 11 -7.40 -10.46 -2.47
C SER A 11 -8.41 -10.40 -1.33
N LEU A 12 -8.06 -10.87 -0.13
CA LEU A 12 -8.90 -10.74 1.07
C LEU A 12 -9.14 -9.27 1.46
N ILE A 13 -8.11 -8.41 1.32
CA ILE A 13 -8.23 -6.97 1.58
C ILE A 13 -9.16 -6.33 0.54
N GLN A 14 -8.95 -6.60 -0.75
CA GLN A 14 -9.76 -6.05 -1.85
C GLN A 14 -11.24 -6.45 -1.77
N THR A 15 -11.53 -7.65 -1.27
CA THR A 15 -12.89 -8.16 -1.11
C THR A 15 -13.53 -7.77 0.23
N GLY A 16 -12.83 -7.04 1.08
CA GLY A 16 -13.34 -6.61 2.40
C GLY A 16 -13.38 -7.73 3.45
N ALA A 17 -12.79 -8.90 3.18
CA ALA A 17 -12.67 -10.02 4.11
C ALA A 17 -11.61 -9.77 5.21
N LEU A 18 -11.75 -8.64 5.94
CA LEU A 18 -10.72 -8.09 6.84
C LEU A 18 -10.36 -9.02 8.01
N LYS A 19 -11.29 -9.85 8.50
CA LYS A 19 -10.99 -10.81 9.58
C LYS A 19 -9.99 -11.86 9.09
N GLN A 20 -10.23 -12.44 7.93
CA GLN A 20 -9.35 -13.41 7.29
C GLN A 20 -8.04 -12.76 6.85
N ALA A 21 -8.10 -11.55 6.27
CA ALA A 21 -6.91 -10.79 5.90
C ALA A 21 -5.98 -10.62 7.09
N ARG A 22 -6.49 -10.21 8.26
CA ARG A 22 -5.67 -10.05 9.48
C ARG A 22 -4.97 -11.34 9.90
N ILE A 23 -5.67 -12.48 9.83
CA ILE A 23 -5.09 -13.79 10.15
C ILE A 23 -3.93 -14.08 9.20
N GLU A 24 -4.13 -13.85 7.90
CA GLU A 24 -3.11 -14.11 6.88
C GLU A 24 -1.90 -13.17 7.01
N LEU A 25 -2.13 -11.88 7.27
CA LEU A 25 -1.08 -10.91 7.52
C LEU A 25 -0.20 -11.26 8.73
N ASN A 26 -0.81 -11.77 9.80
CA ASN A 26 -0.06 -12.25 10.95
C ASN A 26 0.82 -13.47 10.59
N LYS A 27 0.31 -14.42 9.79
CA LYS A 27 1.11 -15.54 9.30
C LYS A 27 2.28 -15.06 8.44
N LEU A 28 2.06 -14.08 7.57
CA LEU A 28 3.10 -13.46 6.75
C LEU A 28 4.18 -12.79 7.60
N ASN A 29 3.83 -12.11 8.70
CA ASN A 29 4.79 -11.53 9.64
C ASN A 29 5.72 -12.61 10.21
N HIS A 30 5.16 -13.75 10.66
CA HIS A 30 5.97 -14.85 11.20
C HIS A 30 6.88 -15.46 10.13
N LYS A 31 6.33 -15.80 8.96
CA LYS A 31 7.11 -16.41 7.87
C LYS A 31 8.21 -15.49 7.32
N LEU A 32 8.06 -14.16 7.45
CA LEU A 32 9.03 -13.20 6.95
C LEU A 32 10.41 -13.37 7.63
N THR A 33 10.43 -13.78 8.90
CA THR A 33 11.67 -13.97 9.67
C THR A 33 12.44 -15.22 9.26
N GLU A 34 11.81 -16.13 8.51
CA GLU A 34 12.39 -17.37 7.99
C GLU A 34 13.02 -17.15 6.59
N LEU A 35 12.72 -16.03 5.93
CA LEU A 35 13.22 -15.76 4.58
C LEU A 35 14.69 -15.31 4.58
N GLY A 36 15.41 -15.71 3.53
CA GLY A 36 16.75 -15.21 3.26
C GLY A 36 16.77 -13.68 3.02
N PRO A 37 17.92 -12.99 3.24
CA PRO A 37 17.97 -11.52 3.34
C PRO A 37 17.36 -10.77 2.15
N ARG A 38 17.62 -11.23 0.91
CA ARG A 38 17.09 -10.58 -0.30
C ARG A 38 15.55 -10.66 -0.37
N HIS A 39 15.00 -11.87 -0.22
CA HIS A 39 13.54 -12.07 -0.21
C HIS A 39 12.89 -11.37 0.97
N ARG A 40 13.51 -11.42 2.15
CA ARG A 40 13.03 -10.70 3.33
C ARG A 40 12.88 -9.22 3.04
N LYS A 41 13.89 -8.58 2.45
CA LYS A 41 13.85 -7.14 2.12
C LYS A 41 12.69 -6.81 1.17
N LEU A 42 12.58 -7.54 0.05
CA LEU A 42 11.50 -7.37 -0.93
C LEU A 42 10.11 -7.53 -0.28
N TYR A 43 9.90 -8.67 0.39
CA TYR A 43 8.60 -8.98 0.98
C TYR A 43 8.27 -8.13 2.21
N THR A 44 9.26 -7.50 2.84
CA THR A 44 9.00 -6.49 3.88
C THR A 44 8.28 -5.30 3.26
N ALA A 45 8.68 -4.82 2.08
CA ALA A 45 7.97 -3.73 1.41
C ALA A 45 6.51 -4.12 1.09
N TYR A 46 6.31 -5.32 0.54
CA TYR A 46 4.98 -5.80 0.15
C TYR A 46 4.07 -5.98 1.37
N LEU A 47 4.58 -6.56 2.44
CA LEU A 47 3.81 -6.76 3.67
C LEU A 47 3.46 -5.44 4.34
N ASN A 48 4.35 -4.44 4.28
CA ASN A 48 4.06 -3.09 4.77
C ASN A 48 2.93 -2.45 3.94
N TYR A 49 2.92 -2.57 2.61
CA TYR A 49 1.77 -2.12 1.81
C TYR A 49 0.47 -2.79 2.27
N LEU A 50 0.46 -4.11 2.42
CA LEU A 50 -0.76 -4.84 2.80
C LEU A 50 -1.28 -4.42 4.19
N TRP A 51 -0.41 -4.23 5.17
CA TRP A 51 -0.81 -3.67 6.47
C TRP A 51 -1.31 -2.24 6.35
N GLY A 52 -0.66 -1.41 5.54
CA GLY A 52 -1.07 -0.04 5.25
C GLY A 52 -2.50 0.01 4.70
N HIS A 53 -2.77 -0.78 3.67
CA HIS A 53 -4.09 -0.90 3.06
C HIS A 53 -5.14 -1.45 4.04
N TYR A 54 -4.79 -2.49 4.80
CA TYR A 54 -5.66 -3.03 5.85
C TYR A 54 -6.07 -1.96 6.87
N PHE A 55 -5.11 -1.17 7.37
CA PHE A 55 -5.41 -0.10 8.34
C PHE A 55 -6.16 1.07 7.73
N PHE A 56 -5.91 1.40 6.47
CA PHE A 56 -6.68 2.40 5.73
C PHE A 56 -8.16 2.03 5.66
N LEU A 57 -8.48 0.79 5.27
CA LEU A 57 -9.87 0.29 5.23
C LEU A 57 -10.54 0.23 6.61
N LYS A 58 -9.74 0.17 7.68
CA LYS A 58 -10.22 0.24 9.07
C LYS A 58 -10.41 1.68 9.58
N GLY A 59 -10.10 2.70 8.77
CA GLY A 59 -10.10 4.11 9.16
C GLY A 59 -8.95 4.49 10.12
N GLN A 60 -7.93 3.64 10.25
CA GLN A 60 -6.78 3.86 11.13
C GLN A 60 -5.63 4.54 10.37
N ASP A 61 -5.89 5.75 9.89
CA ASP A 61 -5.05 6.46 8.93
C ASP A 61 -3.61 6.70 9.41
N GLU A 62 -3.39 6.94 10.71
CA GLU A 62 -2.04 7.09 11.27
C GLU A 62 -1.21 5.81 11.16
N LYS A 63 -1.80 4.67 11.51
CA LYS A 63 -1.15 3.38 11.35
C LYS A 63 -0.92 3.08 9.88
N ALA A 64 -1.93 3.31 9.05
CA ALA A 64 -1.84 3.12 7.61
C ALA A 64 -0.64 3.90 7.05
N MET A 65 -0.54 5.20 7.35
CA MET A 65 0.56 6.06 6.93
C MET A 65 1.93 5.50 7.32
N GLY A 66 2.11 5.07 8.57
CA GLY A 66 3.40 4.53 9.03
C GLY A 66 3.83 3.25 8.29
N PHE A 67 2.87 2.38 7.93
CA PHE A 67 3.14 1.20 7.11
C PHE A 67 3.42 1.57 5.64
N LEU A 68 2.65 2.49 5.07
CA LEU A 68 2.83 2.94 3.69
C LEU A 68 4.19 3.61 3.47
N GLN A 69 4.65 4.44 4.42
CA GLN A 69 5.98 5.06 4.37
C GLN A 69 7.09 3.99 4.35
N LYS A 70 7.00 2.98 5.21
CA LYS A 70 7.96 1.85 5.21
C LYS A 70 7.95 1.07 3.89
N CYS A 71 6.76 0.88 3.29
CA CYS A 71 6.68 0.28 1.95
C CYS A 71 7.48 1.10 0.95
N ILE A 72 7.23 2.40 0.87
CA ILE A 72 7.86 3.32 -0.07
C ILE A 72 9.39 3.38 0.14
N GLU A 73 9.85 3.47 1.39
CA GLU A 73 11.28 3.52 1.75
C GLU A 73 12.04 2.25 1.36
N LEU A 74 11.39 1.09 1.45
CA LEU A 74 12.01 -0.21 1.18
C LEU A 74 11.89 -0.65 -0.28
N TYR A 75 11.17 0.12 -1.11
CA TYR A 75 10.98 -0.21 -2.51
C TYR A 75 12.22 0.08 -3.34
N HIS A 76 12.63 -0.91 -4.14
CA HIS A 76 13.80 -0.80 -5.01
C HIS A 76 13.54 -1.25 -6.45
N ALA A 77 12.30 -1.68 -6.76
CA ALA A 77 11.92 -2.13 -8.09
C ALA A 77 11.06 -1.08 -8.78
N GLU A 78 11.38 -0.79 -10.04
CA GLU A 78 10.61 0.08 -10.92
C GLU A 78 9.29 -0.61 -11.34
N LEU A 79 8.24 0.18 -11.65
CA LEU A 79 6.94 -0.26 -12.20
C LEU A 79 6.04 -1.13 -11.31
N ASP A 80 6.31 -1.24 -10.01
CA ASP A 80 5.53 -2.16 -9.17
C ASP A 80 4.15 -1.61 -8.76
N ALA A 81 3.13 -2.46 -8.89
CA ALA A 81 1.76 -2.16 -8.53
C ALA A 81 1.58 -1.83 -7.04
N PHE A 82 2.29 -2.48 -6.11
CA PHE A 82 2.16 -2.18 -4.68
C PHE A 82 2.73 -0.81 -4.34
N LEU A 83 3.83 -0.40 -4.97
CA LEU A 83 4.39 0.95 -4.78
C LEU A 83 3.42 2.03 -5.27
N GLY A 84 2.81 1.84 -6.44
CA GLY A 84 1.80 2.78 -6.95
C GLY A 84 0.58 2.89 -6.05
N ASN A 85 0.04 1.75 -5.60
CA ASN A 85 -1.04 1.76 -4.63
C ASN A 85 -0.63 2.37 -3.29
N ALA A 86 0.62 2.24 -2.87
CA ALA A 86 1.10 2.86 -1.64
C ALA A 86 1.10 4.39 -1.74
N HIS A 87 1.59 4.95 -2.85
CA HIS A 87 1.54 6.38 -3.13
C HIS A 87 0.11 6.90 -3.26
N LEU A 88 -0.79 6.16 -3.91
CA LEU A 88 -2.21 6.51 -3.98
C LEU A 88 -2.83 6.61 -2.58
N LEU A 89 -2.70 5.57 -1.76
CA LEU A 89 -3.27 5.54 -0.41
C LEU A 89 -2.65 6.61 0.50
N GLN A 90 -1.36 6.89 0.35
CA GLN A 90 -0.70 7.99 1.03
C GLN A 90 -1.35 9.33 0.67
N GLY A 91 -1.60 9.57 -0.62
CA GLY A 91 -2.27 10.79 -1.09
C GLY A 91 -3.68 10.93 -0.53
N MET A 92 -4.46 9.83 -0.54
CA MET A 92 -5.81 9.82 0.01
C MET A 92 -5.83 10.15 1.51
N ILE A 93 -4.90 9.60 2.29
CA ILE A 93 -4.78 9.92 3.72
C ILE A 93 -4.39 11.39 3.93
N LEU A 94 -3.52 11.95 3.09
CA LEU A 94 -3.10 13.36 3.19
C LEU A 94 -4.25 14.31 2.85
N ASP A 95 -5.06 14.00 1.84
CA ASP A 95 -6.29 14.75 1.54
C ASP A 95 -7.25 14.73 2.74
N LYS A 96 -7.48 13.57 3.37
CA LYS A 96 -8.31 13.47 4.61
C LYS A 96 -7.78 14.35 5.75
N ARG A 97 -6.45 14.53 5.82
CA ARG A 97 -5.77 15.40 6.80
C ARG A 97 -5.72 16.86 6.39
N LYS A 98 -6.33 17.23 5.26
CA LYS A 98 -6.28 18.56 4.66
C LYS A 98 -4.86 19.00 4.25
N ASP A 99 -3.92 18.06 4.13
CA ASP A 99 -2.60 18.32 3.56
C ASP A 99 -2.65 18.09 2.04
N ARG A 100 -3.23 19.07 1.35
CA ARG A 100 -3.45 18.97 -0.09
C ARG A 100 -2.14 18.93 -0.88
N MET A 101 -1.12 19.67 -0.43
CA MET A 101 0.17 19.72 -1.11
C MET A 101 0.87 18.36 -1.01
N GLY A 102 0.89 17.74 0.16
CA GLY A 102 1.41 16.39 0.34
C GLY A 102 0.64 15.34 -0.46
N ALA A 103 -0.69 15.49 -0.55
CA ALA A 103 -1.52 14.61 -1.35
C ALA A 103 -1.17 14.66 -2.84
N VAL A 104 -1.07 15.87 -3.41
CA VAL A 104 -0.68 16.10 -4.81
C VAL A 104 0.69 15.50 -5.12
N ILE A 105 1.68 15.69 -4.23
CA ILE A 105 3.01 15.08 -4.39
C ILE A 105 2.90 13.55 -4.45
N SER A 106 2.08 12.96 -3.59
CA SER A 106 1.91 11.50 -3.53
C SER A 106 1.19 10.97 -4.79
N TYR A 107 0.15 11.66 -5.27
CA TYR A 107 -0.53 11.27 -6.51
C TYR A 107 0.37 11.38 -7.74
N ASN A 108 1.19 12.44 -7.84
CA ASN A 108 2.16 12.57 -8.93
C ASN A 108 3.17 11.41 -8.92
N LYS A 109 3.71 11.05 -7.76
CA LYS A 109 4.58 9.87 -7.63
C LYS A 109 3.90 8.57 -8.06
N CYS A 110 2.60 8.42 -7.78
CA CYS A 110 1.83 7.27 -8.27
C CYS A 110 1.76 7.27 -9.81
N ILE A 111 1.53 8.42 -10.43
CA ILE A 111 1.40 8.57 -11.89
C ILE A 111 2.74 8.35 -12.59
N GLU A 112 3.84 8.86 -12.04
CA GLU A 112 5.21 8.73 -12.56
C GLU A 112 5.69 7.27 -12.66
N LEU A 113 5.08 6.35 -11.89
CA LEU A 113 5.41 4.93 -12.00
C LEU A 113 4.94 4.29 -13.30
N ASP A 114 4.02 4.90 -14.03
CA ASP A 114 3.51 4.46 -15.35
C ASP A 114 3.21 2.95 -15.48
N ASN A 115 2.79 2.31 -14.39
CA ASN A 115 2.54 0.87 -14.33
C ASN A 115 1.15 0.47 -14.87
N HIS A 116 0.46 1.38 -15.55
CA HIS A 116 -0.89 1.23 -16.13
C HIS A 116 -1.96 0.62 -15.20
N THR A 117 -1.78 0.73 -13.88
CA THR A 117 -2.75 0.23 -12.91
C THR A 117 -3.93 1.18 -12.71
N GLN A 118 -5.03 0.67 -12.16
CA GLN A 118 -6.17 1.48 -11.70
C GLN A 118 -5.73 2.59 -10.74
N ALA A 119 -4.63 2.40 -9.99
CA ALA A 119 -4.13 3.41 -9.06
C ALA A 119 -3.74 4.72 -9.76
N ILE A 120 -3.18 4.65 -10.96
CA ILE A 120 -2.83 5.83 -11.76
C ILE A 120 -4.08 6.60 -12.20
N LEU A 121 -5.14 5.88 -12.58
CA LEU A 121 -6.41 6.51 -12.97
C LEU A 121 -7.03 7.25 -11.79
N LEU A 122 -7.05 6.62 -10.61
CA LEU A 122 -7.52 7.25 -9.38
C LEU A 122 -6.64 8.43 -8.95
N ALA A 123 -5.32 8.31 -9.05
CA ALA A 123 -4.41 9.42 -8.73
C ALA A 123 -4.66 10.63 -9.65
N LYS A 124 -4.84 10.41 -10.96
CA LYS A 124 -5.20 11.48 -11.92
C LYS A 124 -6.54 12.13 -11.57
N GLN A 125 -7.54 11.32 -11.20
CA GLN A 125 -8.82 11.84 -10.73
C GLN A 125 -8.63 12.71 -9.48
N TYR A 126 -7.88 12.21 -8.49
CA TYR A 126 -7.71 12.90 -7.21
C TYR A 126 -6.82 14.14 -7.27
N LEU A 127 -6.04 14.34 -8.34
CA LEU A 127 -5.40 15.63 -8.63
C LEU A 127 -6.42 16.73 -8.96
N ASN A 128 -7.52 16.39 -9.63
CA ASN A 128 -8.57 17.33 -9.98
C ASN A 128 -9.60 17.47 -8.86
N GLU A 129 -9.99 16.35 -8.24
CA GLU A 129 -11.01 16.27 -7.22
C GLU A 129 -10.43 15.62 -5.95
N PRO A 130 -10.06 16.40 -4.92
CA PRO A 130 -9.44 15.86 -3.71
C PRO A 130 -10.26 14.73 -3.09
N PHE A 131 -9.60 13.68 -2.63
CA PHE A 131 -10.28 12.55 -1.99
C PHE A 131 -10.99 13.01 -0.71
N GLN A 132 -12.30 12.76 -0.60
CA GLN A 132 -13.11 13.28 0.51
C GLN A 132 -13.26 12.32 1.70
N GLY A 133 -13.06 11.01 1.50
CA GLY A 133 -12.98 10.02 2.59
C GLY A 133 -14.29 9.68 3.30
#